data_AF-A0A0F9J4V3-F1
#
_entry.id   AF-A0A0F9J4V3-F1
#
_cell.length_a   1.000
_cell.length_b   1.000
_cell.length_c   1.000
_cell.angle_alpha   90.00
_cell.angle_beta   90.00
_cell.angle_gamma   90.00
#
_symmetry.space_group_name_H-M   'P 1'
#
loop_
_entity.id
_entity.type
_entity.pdbx_description
1 polymer ?
#
loop_
_entity_poly.entity_id
_entity_poly.type
_entity_poly.pdbx_seq_one_letter_code
_entity_poly.pdbx_strand_id
1 'polypeptide(L)' 'QIEVWEREELVEKKTRSGSLGGRENRYTFTPKAQKEFELYSTILSNNEN' A
#
# COMPACT_ATOMS: atom_id res chain seq x y z
N GLN A 1 -11.46 -1.97 2.74
CA GLN A 1 -10.44 -1.86 1.66
C GLN A 1 -9.03 -2.07 2.20
N ILE A 2 -8.57 -1.30 3.20
CA ILE A 2 -7.20 -1.47 3.77
C ILE A 2 -6.92 -2.88 4.32
N GLU A 3 -7.93 -3.56 4.88
CA GLU A 3 -7.83 -4.94 5.39
C GLU A 3 -7.47 -5.97 4.31
N VAL A 4 -7.89 -5.74 3.06
CA VAL A 4 -7.53 -6.60 1.93
C VAL A 4 -6.06 -6.42 1.62
N TRP A 5 -5.57 -5.18 1.58
CA TRP A 5 -4.17 -4.88 1.34
C TRP A 5 -3.24 -5.36 2.47
N GLU A 6 -3.72 -5.33 3.73
CA GLU A 6 -3.03 -5.95 4.86
C GLU A 6 -2.94 -7.48 4.66
N ARG A 7 -4.05 -8.14 4.28
CA ARG A 7 -4.11 -9.59 4.04
C ARG A 7 -3.23 -10.04 2.86
N GLU A 8 -3.15 -9.23 1.82
CA GLU A 8 -2.34 -9.50 0.63
C GLU A 8 -0.88 -9.06 0.78
N GLU A 9 -0.48 -8.58 1.96
CA GLU A 9 0.88 -8.12 2.25
C GLU A 9 1.35 -6.97 1.34
N LEU A 10 0.40 -6.16 0.86
CA LEU A 10 0.66 -4.98 0.04
C LEU A 10 1.03 -3.76 0.88
N VAL A 11 0.63 -3.75 2.15
CA VAL A 11 0.96 -2.67 3.09
C VAL A 11 1.49 -3.21 4.41
N GLU A 12 2.48 -2.53 4.96
CA GLU A 12 2.90 -2.68 6.34
C GLU A 12 2.14 -1.70 7.25
N LYS A 13 1.60 -2.20 8.35
CA LYS A 13 0.93 -1.40 9.39
C LYS A 13 1.87 -1.14 10.56
N LYS A 14 2.00 0.12 10.97
CA LYS A 14 2.69 0.53 12.20
C LYS A 14 1.77 1.39 13.05
N THR A 15 1.39 0.91 14.23
CA THR A 15 0.61 1.69 15.19
C THR A 15 1.53 2.60 16.01
N ARG A 16 1.19 3.88 16.11
CA ARG A 16 1.95 4.89 16.87
C ARG A 16 1.01 5.79 17.67
N SER A 17 1.57 6.48 18.66
CA SER A 17 0.84 7.56 19.33
C SER A 17 0.71 8.74 18.37
N GLY A 18 -0.53 9.18 18.15
CA GLY A 18 -0.84 10.36 17.36
C GLY A 18 -0.58 11.64 18.15
N SER A 19 -0.40 12.76 17.45
CA SER A 19 -0.07 14.07 18.02
C SER A 19 -1.16 14.63 18.95
N LEU A 20 -2.39 14.16 18.83
CA LEU A 20 -3.55 14.60 19.64
C LEU A 20 -3.90 13.63 20.78
N GLY A 21 -2.96 12.76 21.17
CA GLY A 21 -3.15 11.83 22.30
C GLY A 21 -3.90 10.52 21.98
N GLY A 22 -4.29 10.32 20.72
CA GLY A 22 -4.85 9.06 20.22
C GLY A 22 -3.80 8.05 19.75
N ARG A 23 -4.23 6.87 19.29
CA ARG A 23 -3.37 5.95 18.52
C ARG A 23 -3.72 6.08 17.04
N GLU A 24 -2.71 6.14 16.19
CA GLU A 24 -2.85 6.15 14.74
C GLU A 24 -2.21 4.90 14.14
N ASN A 25 -2.83 4.37 13.08
CA ASN A 25 -2.21 3.34 12.24
C ASN A 25 -1.61 4.03 11.02
N ARG A 26 -0.29 3.94 10.88
CA ARG A 26 0.42 4.39 9.68
C ARG A 26 0.67 3.20 8.77
N TYR A 27 0.36 3.40 7.49
CA TYR A 27 0.50 2.39 6.45
C TYR A 27 1.62 2.77 5.50
N THR A 28 2.39 1.79 5.03
CA THR A 28 3.43 1.99 4.01
C THR A 28 3.39 0.85 3.02
N PHE A 29 3.45 1.16 1.72
CA PHE A 29 3.48 0.14 0.68
C PHE A 29 4.73 -0.73 0.81
N THR A 30 4.53 -2.04 0.65
CA THR A 30 5.62 -3.01 0.65
C THR A 30 6.35 -3.00 -0.70
N PRO A 31 7.57 -3.57 -0.78
CA PRO A 31 8.24 -3.80 -2.06
C PRO A 31 7.41 -4.65 -3.02
N LYS A 32 6.55 -5.54 -2.51
CA LYS A 32 5.60 -6.32 -3.31
C LYS A 32 4.59 -5.42 -4.00
N ALA A 33 3.95 -4.52 -3.25
CA ALA A 33 2.99 -3.56 -3.80
C ALA A 33 3.63 -2.63 -4.84
N GLN A 34 4.89 -2.21 -4.65
CA GLN A 34 5.62 -1.41 -5.64
C GLN A 34 5.79 -2.17 -6.97
N LYS A 35 6.22 -3.44 -6.93
CA LYS A 35 6.36 -4.26 -8.13
C LYS A 35 5.04 -4.52 -8.84
N GLU A 36 3.97 -4.78 -8.09
CA GLU A 36 2.64 -4.96 -8.67
C GLU A 36 2.17 -3.66 -9.34
N PHE A 37 2.39 -2.51 -8.71
CA PHE A 37 2.06 -1.22 -9.30
C PHE A 37 2.84 -0.95 -10.60
N GLU A 38 4.14 -1.26 -10.65
CA GLU A 38 4.95 -1.17 -11.87
C GLU A 38 4.46 -2.09 -12.99
N LEU A 39 4.02 -3.31 -12.64
CA LEU A 39 3.44 -4.24 -13.60
C LEU A 39 2.12 -3.68 -14.17
N TYR A 40 1.23 -3.19 -13.30
CA TYR A 40 -0.04 -2.60 -13.71
C TYR A 40 0.16 -1.36 -14.59
N SER A 41 1.08 -0.46 -14.21
CA SER A 41 1.37 0.73 -15.01
C SER A 41 1.92 0.35 -16.39
N THR A 42 2.81 -0.64 -16.45
CA THR A 42 3.33 -1.15 -17.72
C THR A 42 2.23 -1.74 -18.62
N ILE A 43 1.31 -2.52 -18.05
CA ILE A 43 0.18 -3.10 -18.81
C ILE A 43 -0.74 -1.99 -19.35
N LEU A 44 -1.04 -0.98 -18.52
CA LEU A 44 -1.91 0.11 -18.92
C LEU A 44 -1.25 0.99 -20.00
N SER A 45 0.04 1.29 -19.87
CA SER A 45 0.78 2.06 -20.88
C SER A 45 0.99 1.30 -22.19
N ASN A 46 1.07 -0.03 -22.16
CA ASN A 46 1.17 -0.85 -23.37
C ASN A 46 -0.16 -1.00 -24.12
N ASN A 47 -1.29 -0.63 -23.51
CA ASN A 47 -2.61 -0.64 -24.14
C ASN A 47 -2.97 0.69 -24.82
N GLU A 48 -2.10 1.72 -24.73
CA GLU A 48 -2.30 3.03 -25.38
C GLU A 48 -1.49 3.19 -26.70
N ASN A 49 -0.84 2.14 -27.20
CA ASN A 49 -0.20 2.06 -28.52
C ASN A 49 -0.82 0.94 -29.37
#